data_AF-A0A3B6PUR8-F1
#
_entry.id   AF-A0A3B6PUR8-F1
#
_cell.length_a   1.000
_cell.length_b   1.000
_cell.length_c   1.000
_cell.angle_alpha   90.00
_cell.angle_beta   90.00
_cell.angle_gamma   90.00
#
_symmetry.space_group_name_H-M   'P 1'
#
loop_
_entity.id
_entity.type
_entity.pdbx_description
1 polymer ?
#
loop_
_entity_poly.entity_id
_entity_poly.type
_entity_poly.pdbx_seq_one_letter_code
_entity_poly.pdbx_strand_id
1 'polypeptide(L)'
;MRCPKIHATYHTLRDTRGLPWPKDHGKKEDADLLDWPHAMFGFQKNNVSNQREHLILLIGSIHIRQISKHEQHPKLDDHVLDTTMNKLFKNYKRWCKHLGRKTSLWLPAIQQEVQQRKLLYMGLYLLIWGEAANLWFMPECLCYLYHHMAFELYGVLAGNVSPSTGENVRPSYGGEEEAFLKKVVTPISKIVQMDEAERNGETKSKHMRRRNYDDLNAYFWSRGCFRLGWPMRVDADFFKKRSNMCELCSSSTPQVCVRVCFILATVRSWAQRSRRRWWWSGGGSPEFLWLSTFSDGSVSQLR
;
A
#
# COMPACT_ATOMS: atom_id res chain seq x y z
N MET A 1 6.55 2.15 26.45
CA MET A 1 7.13 0.85 25.99
C MET A 1 8.44 0.59 26.73
N ARG A 2 8.81 -0.64 27.12
CA ARG A 2 10.03 -0.94 27.95
C ARG A 2 11.14 -1.73 27.25
N CYS A 3 11.01 -2.06 25.96
CA CYS A 3 12.01 -2.87 25.25
C CYS A 3 13.07 -1.97 24.57
N PRO A 4 14.39 -2.17 24.80
CA PRO A 4 15.45 -1.38 24.15
C PRO A 4 15.43 -1.45 22.62
N LYS A 5 15.10 -2.62 22.05
CA LYS A 5 15.02 -2.83 20.59
C LYS A 5 13.87 -2.05 19.93
N ILE A 6 12.77 -1.88 20.67
CA ILE A 6 11.64 -1.05 20.25
C ILE A 6 12.04 0.44 20.30
N HIS A 7 12.75 0.86 21.35
CA HIS A 7 13.29 2.23 21.44
C HIS A 7 14.28 2.53 20.32
N ALA A 8 15.19 1.61 19.99
CA ALA A 8 16.13 1.80 18.89
C ALA A 8 15.40 2.08 17.56
N THR A 9 14.31 1.34 17.29
CA THR A 9 13.48 1.56 16.10
C THR A 9 12.78 2.92 16.15
N TYR A 10 12.18 3.26 17.28
CA TYR A 10 11.52 4.56 17.50
C TYR A 10 12.48 5.74 17.31
N HIS A 11 13.68 5.68 17.87
CA HIS A 11 14.70 6.72 17.69
C HIS A 11 15.17 6.83 16.23
N THR A 12 15.29 5.70 15.52
CA THR A 12 15.68 5.73 14.09
C THR A 12 14.59 6.36 13.22
N LEU A 13 13.31 6.17 13.56
CA LEU A 13 12.20 6.84 12.87
C LEU A 13 12.20 8.36 13.06
N ARG A 14 12.85 8.90 14.09
CA ARG A 14 12.98 10.35 14.29
C ARG A 14 14.09 10.99 13.47
N ASP A 15 14.86 10.21 12.69
CA ASP A 15 15.85 10.77 11.79
C ASP A 15 15.20 11.41 10.56
N THR A 16 14.77 12.67 10.70
CA THR A 16 14.11 13.46 9.63
C THR A 16 15.09 14.37 8.88
N ARG A 17 16.40 14.19 9.08
CA ARG A 17 17.44 15.03 8.46
C ARG A 17 17.40 14.90 6.94
N GLY A 18 17.56 16.03 6.25
CA GLY A 18 17.60 16.09 4.78
C GLY A 18 16.26 15.87 4.09
N LEU A 19 15.14 15.71 4.82
CA LEU A 19 13.83 15.59 4.19
C LEU A 19 13.32 16.94 3.66
N PRO A 20 12.83 16.99 2.40
CA PRO A 20 12.28 18.20 1.82
C PRO A 20 10.84 18.40 2.33
N TRP A 21 10.70 19.08 3.47
CA TRP A 21 9.39 19.41 4.03
C TRP A 21 8.68 20.52 3.22
N PRO A 22 7.34 20.49 3.11
CA PRO A 22 6.57 21.62 2.58
C PRO A 22 6.84 22.92 3.36
N LYS A 23 6.83 24.06 2.67
CA LYS A 23 7.06 25.39 3.27
C LYS A 23 6.09 25.69 4.43
N ASP A 24 4.84 25.23 4.30
CA ASP A 24 3.78 25.46 5.28
C ASP A 24 3.78 24.46 6.45
N HIS A 25 4.72 23.51 6.47
CA HIS A 25 4.82 22.55 7.56
C HIS A 25 5.42 23.21 8.80
N GLY A 26 4.57 23.57 9.76
CA GLY A 26 5.00 24.05 11.08
C GLY A 26 6.00 23.06 11.71
N LYS A 27 7.17 23.55 12.13
CA LYS A 27 8.19 22.72 12.78
C LYS A 27 7.58 22.08 14.03
N LYS A 28 7.34 20.78 13.98
CA LYS A 28 6.97 19.97 15.14
C LYS A 28 8.25 19.33 15.66
N GLU A 29 8.59 19.60 16.92
CA GLU A 29 9.79 19.05 17.57
C GLU A 29 9.73 17.52 17.69
N ASP A 30 8.54 16.95 17.65
CA ASP A 30 8.28 15.51 17.76
C ASP A 30 8.03 14.81 16.41
N ALA A 31 8.19 15.51 15.29
CA ALA A 31 7.98 14.94 13.95
C ALA A 31 8.92 13.77 13.66
N ASP A 32 8.38 12.77 12.97
CA ASP A 32 9.11 11.59 12.54
C ASP A 32 9.01 11.33 11.03
N LEU A 33 9.67 10.25 10.59
CA LEU A 33 9.75 9.88 9.18
C LEU A 33 8.38 9.64 8.53
N LEU A 34 7.33 9.28 9.26
CA LEU A 34 6.01 9.02 8.69
C LEU A 34 5.13 10.29 8.63
N ASP A 35 5.47 11.33 9.39
CA ASP A 35 4.85 12.65 9.24
C ASP A 35 5.20 13.29 7.89
N TRP A 36 6.34 12.92 7.29
CA TRP A 36 6.73 13.44 5.98
C TRP A 36 5.85 12.90 4.84
N PRO A 37 5.64 11.58 4.66
CA PRO A 37 4.66 11.05 3.72
C PRO A 37 3.24 11.58 3.97
N HIS A 38 2.84 11.78 5.23
CA HIS A 38 1.58 12.44 5.56
C HIS A 38 1.48 13.83 4.92
N ALA A 39 2.49 14.68 5.15
CA ALA A 39 2.53 16.04 4.61
C ALA A 39 2.63 16.07 3.07
N MET A 40 3.37 15.13 2.47
CA MET A 40 3.62 15.12 1.02
C MET A 40 2.48 14.49 0.22
N PHE A 41 1.96 13.33 0.65
CA PHE A 41 0.97 12.56 -0.09
C PHE A 41 -0.46 12.71 0.45
N GLY A 42 -0.63 13.37 1.60
CA GLY A 42 -1.96 13.57 2.19
C GLY A 42 -2.58 12.29 2.72
N PHE A 43 -1.82 11.44 3.42
CA PHE A 43 -2.38 10.29 4.14
C PHE A 43 -3.19 10.77 5.36
N GLN A 44 -4.18 10.01 5.80
CA GLN A 44 -4.98 10.30 6.98
C GLN A 44 -4.14 10.22 8.26
N LYS A 45 -4.30 11.20 9.16
CA LYS A 45 -3.52 11.29 10.41
C LYS A 45 -3.63 10.02 11.28
N ASN A 46 -4.84 9.48 11.42
CA ASN A 46 -5.06 8.26 12.21
C ASN A 46 -4.38 7.04 11.58
N ASN A 47 -4.42 6.92 10.25
CA ASN A 47 -3.70 5.87 9.53
C ASN A 47 -2.18 5.98 9.78
N VAL A 48 -1.63 7.19 9.72
CA VAL A 48 -0.21 7.44 9.99
C VAL A 48 0.19 7.01 11.39
N SER A 49 -0.57 7.41 12.42
CA SER A 49 -0.32 6.99 13.80
C SER A 49 -0.38 5.47 13.97
N ASN A 50 -1.38 4.81 13.38
CA ASN A 50 -1.53 3.36 13.47
C ASN A 50 -0.38 2.61 12.77
N GLN A 51 -0.01 3.04 11.55
CA GLN A 51 1.05 2.38 10.79
C GLN A 51 2.44 2.66 11.36
N ARG A 52 2.63 3.78 12.07
CA ARG A 52 3.84 4.07 12.85
C ARG A 52 4.08 3.03 13.92
N GLU A 53 3.08 2.79 14.78
CA GLU A 53 3.17 1.77 15.82
C GLU A 53 3.38 0.38 15.21
N HIS A 54 2.65 0.07 14.14
CA HIS A 54 2.79 -1.19 13.44
C HIS A 54 4.22 -1.39 12.88
N LEU A 55 4.82 -0.39 12.24
CA LEU A 55 6.18 -0.46 11.72
C LEU A 55 7.21 -0.67 12.85
N ILE A 56 7.06 0.06 13.95
CA ILE A 56 7.92 -0.06 15.14
C ILE A 56 7.87 -1.48 15.69
N LEU A 57 6.66 -2.03 15.87
CA LEU A 57 6.46 -3.36 16.41
C LEU A 57 6.95 -4.45 15.44
N LEU A 58 6.73 -4.27 14.13
CA LEU A 58 7.19 -5.20 13.10
C LEU A 58 8.72 -5.35 13.14
N ILE A 59 9.44 -4.23 13.09
CA ILE A 59 10.91 -4.22 13.13
C ILE A 59 11.40 -4.70 14.49
N GLY A 60 10.83 -4.21 15.58
CA GLY A 60 11.19 -4.61 16.94
C GLY A 60 11.05 -6.12 17.15
N SER A 61 9.98 -6.73 16.62
CA SER A 61 9.76 -8.18 16.73
C SER A 61 10.81 -9.01 15.97
N ILE A 62 11.24 -8.54 14.79
CA ILE A 62 12.28 -9.21 14.00
C ILE A 62 13.64 -9.03 14.68
N HIS A 63 13.93 -7.84 15.20
CA HIS A 63 15.13 -7.53 15.97
C HIS A 63 15.24 -8.41 17.23
N ILE A 64 14.13 -8.63 17.94
CA ILE A 64 14.08 -9.53 19.11
C ILE A 64 14.41 -10.97 18.72
N ARG A 65 13.91 -11.44 17.57
CA ARG A 65 14.11 -12.81 17.10
C ARG A 65 15.49 -13.08 16.52
N GLN A 66 16.14 -12.10 15.90
CA GLN A 66 17.40 -12.29 15.18
C GLN A 66 18.65 -12.07 16.05
N ILE A 67 18.59 -11.15 17.02
CA ILE A 67 19.75 -10.83 17.86
C ILE A 67 19.59 -11.51 19.22
N SER A 68 20.58 -12.33 19.60
CA SER A 68 20.63 -13.06 20.86
C SER A 68 20.46 -12.12 22.07
N LYS A 69 20.00 -12.65 23.22
CA LYS A 69 19.79 -11.85 24.44
C LYS A 69 21.07 -11.17 24.97
N HIS A 70 22.26 -11.63 24.55
CA HIS A 70 23.54 -11.16 25.06
C HIS A 70 24.11 -9.93 24.34
N GLU A 71 23.59 -9.56 23.17
CA GLU A 71 24.01 -8.37 22.43
C GLU A 71 22.93 -7.29 22.54
N GLN A 72 23.02 -6.46 23.60
CA GLN A 72 22.25 -5.22 23.67
C GLN A 72 22.92 -4.15 22.82
N HIS A 73 22.72 -4.22 21.50
CA HIS A 73 23.08 -3.10 20.64
C HIS A 73 22.04 -1.97 20.80
N PRO A 74 22.45 -0.76 21.21
CA PRO A 74 21.53 0.38 21.34
C PRO A 74 21.06 0.94 19.98
N LYS A 75 21.63 0.45 18.87
CA LYS A 75 21.33 0.89 17.51
C LYS A 75 20.55 -0.17 16.73
N LEU A 76 19.70 0.28 15.82
CA LEU A 76 19.00 -0.60 14.90
C LEU A 76 19.97 -1.21 13.87
N ASP A 77 19.96 -2.54 13.78
CA ASP A 77 20.80 -3.32 12.87
C ASP A 77 20.28 -3.26 11.42
N ASP A 78 21.18 -3.01 10.47
CA ASP A 78 20.90 -3.00 9.03
C ASP A 78 20.34 -4.33 8.51
N HIS A 79 20.80 -5.47 9.06
CA HIS A 79 20.34 -6.79 8.69
C HIS A 79 18.86 -7.02 9.04
N VAL A 80 18.41 -6.45 10.16
CA VAL A 80 17.00 -6.50 10.57
C VAL A 80 16.14 -5.73 9.57
N LEU A 81 16.59 -4.55 9.15
CA LEU A 81 15.91 -3.75 8.13
C LEU A 81 15.85 -4.49 6.78
N ASP A 82 16.96 -5.08 6.34
CA ASP A 82 17.00 -5.85 5.10
C ASP A 82 16.08 -7.07 5.14
N THR A 83 16.06 -7.79 6.26
CA THR A 83 15.16 -8.92 6.46
C THR A 83 13.70 -8.47 6.38
N THR A 84 13.37 -7.38 7.06
CA THR A 84 12.01 -6.83 7.09
C THR A 84 11.57 -6.38 5.71
N MET A 85 12.42 -5.61 5.03
CA MET A 85 12.19 -5.10 3.69
C MET A 85 12.01 -6.23 2.67
N ASN A 86 12.84 -7.28 2.74
CA ASN A 86 12.72 -8.43 1.84
C ASN A 86 11.43 -9.22 2.05
N LYS A 87 10.95 -9.33 3.29
CA LYS A 87 9.65 -9.95 3.60
C LYS A 87 8.49 -9.10 3.08
N LEU A 88 8.49 -7.80 3.39
CA LEU A 88 7.42 -6.87 3.04
C LEU A 88 7.25 -6.72 1.52
N PHE A 89 8.36 -6.54 0.80
CA PHE A 89 8.33 -6.30 -0.65
C PHE A 89 8.39 -7.55 -1.52
N LYS A 90 8.26 -8.75 -0.94
CA LYS A 90 8.34 -10.01 -1.69
C LYS A 90 7.33 -10.06 -2.84
N ASN A 91 6.08 -9.66 -2.58
CA ASN A 91 5.03 -9.65 -3.60
C ASN A 91 5.27 -8.56 -4.64
N TYR A 92 5.60 -7.35 -4.21
CA TYR A 92 5.93 -6.24 -5.11
C TYR A 92 7.09 -6.56 -6.06
N LYS A 93 8.20 -7.13 -5.55
CA LYS A 93 9.35 -7.54 -6.35
C LYS A 93 8.96 -8.60 -7.40
N ARG A 94 8.10 -9.56 -7.02
CA ARG A 94 7.57 -10.57 -7.95
C ARG A 94 6.68 -9.96 -9.03
N TRP A 95 5.79 -9.04 -8.66
CA TRP A 95 4.93 -8.33 -9.60
C TRP A 95 5.75 -7.50 -10.60
N CYS A 96 6.75 -6.76 -10.14
CA CYS A 96 7.68 -6.03 -11.00
C CYS A 96 8.40 -6.96 -11.99
N LYS A 97 8.94 -8.09 -11.48
CA LYS A 97 9.60 -9.09 -12.32
C LYS A 97 8.66 -9.67 -13.37
N HIS A 98 7.42 -9.99 -13.00
CA HIS A 98 6.41 -10.51 -13.91
C HIS A 98 6.11 -9.52 -15.05
N LEU A 99 5.97 -8.23 -14.73
CA LEU A 99 5.73 -7.20 -15.73
C LEU A 99 6.97 -6.76 -16.51
N GLY A 100 8.17 -7.23 -16.13
CA GLY A 100 9.44 -6.82 -16.72
C GLY A 100 9.81 -5.37 -16.38
N ARG A 101 9.45 -4.89 -15.18
CA ARG A 101 9.79 -3.56 -14.68
C ARG A 101 10.86 -3.63 -13.61
N LYS A 102 11.73 -2.62 -13.57
CA LYS A 102 12.64 -2.39 -12.44
C LYS A 102 11.82 -1.96 -11.23
N THR A 103 12.29 -2.29 -10.03
CA THR A 103 11.64 -1.85 -8.79
C THR A 103 11.90 -0.37 -8.55
N SER A 104 10.92 0.36 -8.01
CA SER A 104 11.05 1.77 -7.60
C SER A 104 11.74 1.94 -6.23
N LEU A 105 12.44 0.91 -5.74
CA LEU A 105 13.14 0.88 -4.46
C LEU A 105 14.59 1.33 -4.67
N TRP A 106 14.80 2.64 -4.80
CA TRP A 106 16.12 3.22 -5.05
C TRP A 106 16.79 3.57 -3.72
N LEU A 107 17.90 2.91 -3.41
CA LEU A 107 18.67 3.18 -2.20
C LEU A 107 19.85 4.13 -2.52
N PRO A 108 20.15 5.11 -1.65
CA PRO A 108 21.30 5.99 -1.82
C PRO A 108 22.60 5.21 -1.62
N ALA A 109 23.71 5.73 -2.16
CA ALA A 109 25.04 5.17 -1.93
C ALA A 109 25.57 5.45 -0.51
N ILE A 110 25.06 6.49 0.15
CA ILE A 110 25.49 6.92 1.49
C ILE A 110 24.81 6.05 2.54
N GLN A 111 25.60 5.23 3.26
CA GLN A 111 25.08 4.26 4.24
C GLN A 111 24.18 4.88 5.31
N GLN A 112 24.49 6.11 5.76
CA GLN A 112 23.68 6.80 6.77
C GLN A 112 22.25 7.09 6.30
N GLU A 113 22.04 7.36 5.00
CA GLU A 113 20.72 7.61 4.44
C GLU A 113 19.98 6.31 4.05
N VAL A 114 20.70 5.20 3.90
CA VAL A 114 20.10 3.91 3.50
C VAL A 114 19.05 3.47 4.50
N GLN A 115 19.32 3.57 5.81
CA GLN A 115 18.36 3.20 6.86
C GLN A 115 17.10 4.05 6.78
N GLN A 116 17.27 5.37 6.68
CA GLN A 116 16.18 6.33 6.54
C GLN A 116 15.31 5.99 5.31
N ARG A 117 15.94 5.72 4.17
CA ARG A 117 15.26 5.37 2.91
C ARG A 117 14.48 4.05 3.02
N LYS A 118 15.07 3.02 3.65
CA LYS A 118 14.41 1.73 3.89
C LYS A 118 13.15 1.92 4.73
N LEU A 119 13.24 2.70 5.81
CA LEU A 119 12.11 3.01 6.68
C LEU A 119 11.01 3.78 5.94
N LEU A 120 11.36 4.79 5.14
CA LEU A 120 10.40 5.53 4.32
C LEU A 120 9.68 4.63 3.31
N TYR A 121 10.39 3.74 2.62
CA TYR A 121 9.77 2.82 1.68
C TYR A 121 8.81 1.84 2.37
N MET A 122 9.23 1.27 3.50
CA MET A 122 8.37 0.36 4.29
C MET A 122 7.16 1.10 4.86
N GLY A 123 7.37 2.31 5.39
CA GLY A 123 6.33 3.20 5.87
C GLY A 123 5.30 3.52 4.80
N LEU A 124 5.75 3.95 3.62
CA LEU A 124 4.88 4.23 2.47
C LEU A 124 4.04 3.01 2.09
N TYR A 125 4.62 1.82 2.09
CA TYR A 125 3.88 0.59 1.80
C TYR A 125 2.78 0.32 2.81
N LEU A 126 3.08 0.47 4.11
CA LEU A 126 2.10 0.29 5.19
C LEU A 126 1.01 1.35 5.18
N LEU A 127 1.35 2.61 4.88
CA LEU A 127 0.39 3.70 4.74
C LEU A 127 -0.60 3.46 3.59
N ILE A 128 -0.08 3.08 2.42
CA ILE A 128 -0.91 2.67 1.27
C ILE A 128 -1.79 1.48 1.65
N TRP A 129 -1.22 0.48 2.31
CA TRP A 129 -1.97 -0.70 2.74
C TRP A 129 -3.09 -0.34 3.72
N GLY A 130 -2.85 0.53 4.70
CA GLY A 130 -3.84 0.94 5.69
C GLY A 130 -5.00 1.73 5.09
N GLU A 131 -4.73 2.71 4.22
CA GLU A 131 -5.78 3.53 3.62
C GLU A 131 -6.52 2.84 2.46
N ALA A 132 -5.85 1.94 1.74
CA ALA A 132 -6.47 1.15 0.67
C ALA A 132 -7.10 -0.15 1.18
N ALA A 133 -7.63 -0.17 2.42
CA ALA A 133 -8.19 -1.38 3.03
C ALA A 133 -9.31 -2.03 2.18
N ASN A 134 -10.14 -1.19 1.54
CA ASN A 134 -11.19 -1.64 0.61
C ASN A 134 -10.65 -2.35 -0.65
N LEU A 135 -9.34 -2.28 -0.91
CA LEU A 135 -8.68 -2.86 -2.09
C LEU A 135 -7.76 -4.04 -1.74
N TRP A 136 -7.79 -4.55 -0.49
CA TRP A 136 -6.90 -5.65 -0.05
C TRP A 136 -7.05 -6.94 -0.86
N PHE A 137 -8.20 -7.16 -1.49
CA PHE A 137 -8.43 -8.30 -2.37
C PHE A 137 -7.83 -8.11 -3.78
N MET A 138 -7.13 -7.01 -4.04
CA MET A 138 -6.47 -6.69 -5.31
C MET A 138 -4.96 -6.43 -5.09
N PRO A 139 -4.16 -7.44 -4.73
CA PRO A 139 -2.75 -7.25 -4.37
C PRO A 139 -1.90 -6.68 -5.51
N GLU A 140 -2.23 -6.95 -6.78
CA GLU A 140 -1.51 -6.37 -7.91
C GLU A 140 -1.90 -4.91 -8.17
N CYS A 141 -3.14 -4.52 -7.88
CA CYS A 141 -3.52 -3.11 -7.80
C CYS A 141 -2.70 -2.38 -6.72
N LEU A 142 -2.53 -2.96 -5.54
CA LEU A 142 -1.69 -2.37 -4.49
C LEU A 142 -0.22 -2.25 -4.94
N CYS A 143 0.30 -3.23 -5.68
CA CYS A 143 1.64 -3.16 -6.26
C CYS A 143 1.76 -2.01 -7.27
N TYR A 144 0.74 -1.77 -8.09
CA TYR A 144 0.68 -0.65 -9.03
C TYR A 144 0.71 0.70 -8.31
N LEU A 145 -0.16 0.89 -7.29
CA LEU A 145 -0.19 2.12 -6.49
C LEU A 145 1.17 2.37 -5.83
N TYR A 146 1.73 1.34 -5.19
CA TYR A 146 3.04 1.42 -4.56
C TYR A 146 4.15 1.76 -5.57
N HIS A 147 4.14 1.15 -6.75
CA HIS A 147 5.16 1.36 -7.77
C HIS A 147 5.30 2.83 -8.16
N HIS A 148 4.18 3.51 -8.39
CA HIS A 148 4.16 4.91 -8.77
C HIS A 148 4.47 5.84 -7.59
N MET A 149 3.87 5.61 -6.41
CA MET A 149 4.15 6.45 -5.25
C MET A 149 5.60 6.33 -4.77
N ALA A 150 6.21 5.13 -4.83
CA ALA A 150 7.62 4.96 -4.50
C ALA A 150 8.54 5.67 -5.51
N PHE A 151 8.13 5.75 -6.78
CA PHE A 151 8.85 6.51 -7.80
C PHE A 151 8.75 8.02 -7.55
N GLU A 152 7.57 8.53 -7.19
CA GLU A 152 7.41 9.94 -6.78
C GLU A 152 8.21 10.26 -5.53
N LEU A 153 8.15 9.40 -4.50
CA LEU A 153 8.93 9.52 -3.29
C LEU A 153 10.43 9.67 -3.61
N TYR A 154 10.95 8.85 -4.53
CA TYR A 154 12.32 8.99 -5.01
C TYR A 154 12.58 10.34 -5.69
N GLY A 155 11.73 10.75 -6.62
CA GLY A 155 11.88 12.03 -7.33
C GLY A 155 11.87 13.25 -6.42
N VAL A 156 10.99 13.25 -5.42
CA VAL A 156 10.91 14.31 -4.41
C VAL A 156 12.18 14.34 -3.56
N LEU A 157 12.67 13.17 -3.11
CA LEU A 157 13.87 13.07 -2.28
C LEU A 157 15.17 13.38 -3.03
N ALA A 158 15.19 13.20 -4.35
CA ALA A 158 16.30 13.60 -5.21
C ALA A 158 16.37 15.13 -5.40
N GLY A 159 15.42 15.90 -4.85
CA GLY A 159 15.38 17.36 -5.00
C GLY A 159 15.06 17.78 -6.43
N ASN A 160 14.32 16.95 -7.18
CA ASN A 160 13.93 17.31 -8.53
C ASN A 160 13.10 18.60 -8.46
N VAL A 161 13.51 19.59 -9.25
CA VAL A 161 12.77 20.85 -9.40
C VAL A 161 11.86 20.75 -10.61
N SER A 162 10.65 21.28 -10.47
CA SER A 162 9.72 21.42 -11.57
C SER A 162 10.32 22.40 -12.59
N PRO A 163 10.50 22.00 -13.86
CA PRO A 163 11.07 22.87 -14.88
C PRO A 163 10.23 24.13 -15.14
N SER A 164 8.93 24.09 -14.83
CA SER A 164 7.99 25.18 -15.07
C SER A 164 7.85 26.16 -13.91
N THR A 165 8.01 25.71 -12.67
CA THR A 165 7.79 26.55 -11.47
C THR A 165 9.07 26.86 -10.70
N GLY A 166 10.17 26.15 -10.96
CA GLY A 166 11.41 26.28 -10.19
C GLY A 166 11.31 25.81 -8.73
N GLU A 167 10.14 25.29 -8.32
CA GLU A 167 9.92 24.73 -6.99
C GLU A 167 10.19 23.22 -6.96
N ASN A 168 10.42 22.66 -5.77
CA ASN A 168 10.51 21.22 -5.57
C ASN A 168 9.28 20.51 -6.15
N VAL A 169 9.50 19.44 -6.92
CA VAL A 169 8.42 18.62 -7.48
C VAL A 169 7.53 18.13 -6.34
N ARG A 170 6.23 18.41 -6.45
CA ARG A 170 5.21 17.87 -5.55
C ARG A 170 4.68 16.55 -6.10
N PRO A 171 4.27 15.60 -5.24
CA PRO A 171 3.59 14.40 -5.71
C PRO A 171 2.32 14.76 -6.51
N SER A 172 2.01 13.96 -7.52
CA SER A 172 0.88 14.17 -8.45
C SER A 172 -0.47 14.31 -7.76
N TYR A 173 -0.65 13.57 -6.66
CA TYR A 173 -1.85 13.60 -5.84
C TYR A 173 -1.63 14.29 -4.48
N GLY A 174 -0.45 14.85 -4.24
CA GLY A 174 -0.06 15.40 -2.95
C GLY A 174 -0.56 16.82 -2.68
N GLY A 175 -0.30 17.30 -1.48
CA GLY A 175 -0.50 18.71 -1.09
C GLY A 175 -1.87 19.08 -0.52
N GLU A 176 -2.85 18.18 -0.53
CA GLU A 176 -4.16 18.37 0.12
C GLU A 176 -4.38 17.35 1.25
N GLU A 177 -5.27 17.68 2.19
CA GLU A 177 -5.62 16.79 3.30
C GLU A 177 -6.41 15.55 2.81
N GLU A 178 -5.97 14.37 3.22
CA GLU A 178 -6.54 13.08 2.81
C GLU A 178 -6.55 12.85 1.29
N ALA A 179 -5.62 13.49 0.58
CA ALA A 179 -5.59 13.45 -0.87
C ALA A 179 -5.37 12.04 -1.44
N PHE A 180 -4.57 11.20 -0.77
CA PHE A 180 -4.39 9.80 -1.18
C PHE A 180 -5.72 9.04 -1.16
N LEU A 181 -6.46 9.09 -0.04
CA LEU A 181 -7.77 8.48 0.06
C LEU A 181 -8.72 9.01 -1.03
N LYS A 182 -8.89 10.34 -1.11
CA LYS A 182 -9.89 11.00 -1.98
C LYS A 182 -9.59 10.84 -3.47
N LYS A 183 -8.32 11.00 -3.87
CA LYS A 183 -7.91 11.08 -5.29
C LYS A 183 -7.38 9.76 -5.85
N VAL A 184 -6.92 8.83 -5.01
CA VAL A 184 -6.35 7.55 -5.45
C VAL A 184 -7.23 6.36 -5.07
N VAL A 185 -7.55 6.21 -3.79
CA VAL A 185 -8.29 5.03 -3.31
C VAL A 185 -9.77 5.10 -3.69
N THR A 186 -10.43 6.25 -3.47
CA THR A 186 -11.87 6.41 -3.70
C THR A 186 -12.28 6.11 -5.16
N PRO A 187 -11.60 6.60 -6.21
CA PRO A 187 -11.98 6.27 -7.58
C PRO A 187 -11.97 4.77 -7.89
N ILE A 188 -10.98 4.03 -7.37
CA ILE A 188 -10.89 2.57 -7.56
C ILE A 188 -11.99 1.86 -6.74
N SER A 189 -12.17 2.27 -5.48
CA SER A 189 -13.19 1.70 -4.60
C SER A 189 -14.61 1.91 -5.14
N LYS A 190 -14.90 3.06 -5.77
CA LYS A 190 -16.19 3.32 -6.43
C LYS A 190 -16.48 2.30 -7.54
N ILE A 191 -15.50 1.92 -8.35
CA ILE A 191 -15.69 0.89 -9.38
C ILE A 191 -16.06 -0.45 -8.75
N VAL A 192 -15.36 -0.84 -7.69
CA VAL A 192 -15.64 -2.07 -6.93
C VAL A 192 -17.08 -2.04 -6.40
N GLN A 193 -17.47 -0.96 -5.73
CA GLN A 193 -18.82 -0.80 -5.16
C GLN A 193 -19.91 -0.81 -6.22
N MET A 194 -19.68 -0.16 -7.36
CA MET A 194 -20.63 -0.17 -8.49
C MET A 194 -20.80 -1.58 -9.06
N ASP A 195 -19.69 -2.30 -9.28
CA ASP A 195 -19.70 -3.68 -9.79
C ASP A 195 -20.31 -4.67 -8.76
N GLU A 196 -20.29 -4.35 -7.46
CA GLU A 196 -20.95 -5.10 -6.38
C GLU A 196 -22.46 -4.80 -6.29
N ALA A 197 -22.87 -3.53 -6.35
CA ALA A 197 -24.29 -3.14 -6.36
C ALA A 197 -25.04 -3.75 -7.56
N GLU A 198 -24.41 -3.76 -8.74
CA GLU A 198 -24.95 -4.40 -9.94
C GLU A 198 -25.05 -5.94 -9.81
N ARG A 199 -24.25 -6.56 -8.93
CA ARG A 199 -24.40 -7.98 -8.62
C ARG A 199 -25.64 -8.27 -7.79
N ASN A 200 -25.95 -7.38 -6.86
CA ASN A 200 -27.03 -7.56 -5.88
C ASN A 200 -28.41 -7.10 -6.40
N GLY A 201 -28.46 -6.29 -7.46
CA GLY A 201 -29.71 -5.83 -8.08
C GLY A 201 -30.49 -6.92 -8.84
N GLU A 202 -31.82 -6.78 -8.87
CA GLU A 202 -32.79 -7.75 -9.45
C GLU A 202 -32.75 -7.86 -10.99
N THR A 203 -32.27 -6.83 -11.70
CA THR A 203 -32.26 -6.83 -13.17
C THR A 203 -31.08 -7.63 -13.72
N LYS A 204 -31.29 -8.93 -13.94
CA LYS A 204 -30.35 -9.83 -14.62
C LYS A 204 -30.32 -9.50 -16.14
N SER A 205 -29.55 -8.49 -16.55
CA SER A 205 -29.28 -8.31 -17.98
C SER A 205 -28.43 -9.50 -18.49
N LYS A 206 -28.96 -10.24 -19.47
CA LYS A 206 -28.43 -11.54 -19.94
C LYS A 206 -27.04 -11.48 -20.57
N HIS A 207 -26.47 -10.29 -20.78
CA HIS A 207 -25.23 -10.12 -21.56
C HIS A 207 -24.12 -9.32 -20.87
N MET A 208 -24.29 -8.87 -19.62
CA MET A 208 -23.24 -8.10 -18.94
C MET A 208 -22.38 -9.00 -18.05
N ARG A 209 -21.17 -9.34 -18.51
CA ARG A 209 -20.16 -10.03 -17.69
C ARG A 209 -19.72 -9.09 -16.55
N ARG A 210 -20.33 -9.27 -15.38
CA ARG A 210 -20.03 -8.57 -14.12
C ARG A 210 -18.58 -8.86 -13.68
N ARG A 211 -17.84 -7.85 -13.20
CA ARG A 211 -16.46 -8.01 -12.73
C ARG A 211 -16.43 -8.22 -11.22
N ASN A 212 -15.62 -9.15 -10.73
CA ASN A 212 -15.27 -9.26 -9.32
C ASN A 212 -13.87 -8.69 -9.01
N TYR A 213 -13.44 -8.75 -7.75
CA TYR A 213 -12.08 -8.32 -7.37
C TYR A 213 -11.01 -9.01 -8.21
N ASP A 214 -11.16 -10.30 -8.52
CA ASP A 214 -10.19 -11.04 -9.35
C ASP A 214 -10.18 -10.50 -10.80
N ASP A 215 -11.34 -10.21 -11.40
CA ASP A 215 -11.43 -9.64 -12.74
C ASP A 215 -10.82 -8.22 -12.80
N LEU A 216 -11.05 -7.39 -11.79
CA LEU A 216 -10.45 -6.04 -11.70
C LEU A 216 -8.95 -6.12 -11.48
N ASN A 217 -8.52 -7.01 -10.59
CA ASN A 217 -7.12 -7.22 -10.27
C ASN A 217 -6.33 -7.81 -11.46
N ALA A 218 -6.98 -8.61 -12.32
CA ALA A 218 -6.41 -9.11 -13.57
C ALA A 218 -5.92 -7.99 -14.50
N TYR A 219 -6.50 -6.79 -14.44
CA TYR A 219 -6.01 -5.62 -15.18
C TYR A 219 -4.54 -5.31 -14.84
N PHE A 220 -4.17 -5.42 -13.57
CA PHE A 220 -2.83 -5.11 -13.04
C PHE A 220 -1.80 -6.23 -13.24
N TRP A 221 -2.23 -7.38 -13.77
CA TRP A 221 -1.32 -8.44 -14.24
C TRP A 221 -0.77 -8.17 -15.65
N SER A 222 -1.35 -7.23 -16.39
CA SER A 222 -0.90 -6.88 -17.74
C SER A 222 0.01 -5.65 -17.72
N ARG A 223 1.02 -5.63 -18.61
CA ARG A 223 1.81 -4.41 -18.89
C ARG A 223 0.92 -3.24 -19.32
N GLY A 224 -0.27 -3.52 -19.83
CA GLY A 224 -1.28 -2.52 -20.17
C GLY A 224 -1.76 -1.68 -18.98
N CYS A 225 -1.56 -2.12 -17.73
CA CYS A 225 -1.98 -1.36 -16.55
C CYS A 225 -1.27 -0.01 -16.44
N PHE A 226 -0.04 0.11 -16.95
CA PHE A 226 0.70 1.38 -17.00
C PHE A 226 0.08 2.40 -17.96
N ARG A 227 -0.84 1.98 -18.84
CA ARG A 227 -1.66 2.92 -19.59
C ARG A 227 -2.66 3.62 -18.70
N LEU A 228 -2.98 3.13 -17.49
CA LEU A 228 -3.83 3.89 -16.56
C LEU A 228 -3.20 5.24 -16.20
N GLY A 229 -1.87 5.31 -16.17
CA GLY A 229 -1.12 6.53 -15.92
C GLY A 229 -1.00 6.89 -14.43
N TRP A 230 -0.17 7.90 -14.18
CA TRP A 230 0.01 8.51 -12.86
C TRP A 230 0.26 10.01 -13.04
N PRO A 231 -0.73 10.90 -12.79
CA PRO A 231 -2.09 10.61 -12.32
C PRO A 231 -2.87 9.61 -13.21
N MET A 232 -3.66 8.76 -12.57
CA MET A 232 -4.61 7.85 -13.21
C MET A 232 -5.61 8.62 -14.06
N ARG A 233 -5.72 8.26 -15.33
CA ARG A 233 -6.65 8.89 -16.26
C ARG A 233 -8.06 8.36 -16.03
N VAL A 234 -8.98 9.26 -15.71
CA VAL A 234 -10.39 8.94 -15.42
C VAL A 234 -11.15 8.37 -16.62
N ASP A 235 -10.67 8.63 -17.83
CA ASP A 235 -11.19 8.13 -19.10
C ASP A 235 -10.57 6.78 -19.52
N ALA A 236 -9.67 6.20 -18.70
CA ALA A 236 -9.09 4.90 -18.97
C ALA A 236 -10.15 3.80 -18.92
N ASP A 237 -9.97 2.76 -19.76
CA ASP A 237 -10.92 1.64 -19.85
C ASP A 237 -11.14 0.90 -18.54
N PHE A 238 -10.20 1.01 -17.59
CA PHE A 238 -10.35 0.48 -16.24
C PHE A 238 -11.60 1.06 -15.53
N PHE A 239 -11.81 2.38 -15.64
CA PHE A 239 -12.92 3.10 -15.00
C PHE A 239 -14.21 3.09 -15.82
N LYS A 240 -14.18 2.66 -17.09
CA LYS A 240 -15.38 2.54 -17.93
C LYS A 240 -16.22 1.32 -17.52
N LYS A 241 -17.56 1.47 -17.58
CA LYS A 241 -18.48 0.33 -17.52
C LYS A 241 -18.40 -0.46 -18.83
N ARG A 242 -18.40 -1.80 -18.74
CA ARG A 242 -18.41 -2.68 -19.93
C ARG A 242 -19.67 -2.54 -20.79
N SER A 243 -20.76 -1.95 -20.29
CA SER A 243 -21.94 -1.61 -21.10
C SER A 243 -21.57 -0.75 -22.33
N ASN A 244 -20.53 0.09 -22.23
CA ASN A 244 -20.12 1.00 -23.29
C ASN A 244 -19.08 0.39 -24.25
N MET A 245 -18.59 -0.83 -23.99
CA MET A 245 -17.70 -1.55 -24.92
C MET A 245 -18.47 -2.40 -25.92
N CYS A 246 -19.74 -2.72 -25.65
CA CYS A 246 -20.54 -3.60 -26.53
C CYS A 246 -20.99 -2.87 -27.81
N GLU A 247 -21.13 -1.54 -27.80
CA GLU A 247 -21.50 -0.77 -29.00
C GLU A 247 -20.41 -0.80 -30.08
N LEU A 248 -19.14 -0.97 -29.71
CA LEU A 248 -18.01 -1.02 -30.65
C LEU A 248 -17.65 -2.45 -31.13
N CYS A 249 -18.17 -3.49 -30.48
CA CYS A 249 -17.86 -4.90 -30.83
C CYS A 249 -18.95 -5.59 -31.66
N SER A 250 -19.93 -4.85 -32.19
CA SER A 250 -20.97 -5.37 -33.10
C SER A 250 -20.42 -5.92 -34.43
N SER A 251 -19.11 -5.84 -34.69
CA SER A 251 -18.51 -6.12 -35.99
C SER A 251 -17.42 -7.21 -36.03
N SER A 252 -17.23 -8.03 -35.00
CA SER A 252 -16.25 -9.15 -35.13
C SER A 252 -16.63 -10.45 -34.42
N THR A 253 -16.46 -11.55 -35.16
CA THR A 253 -17.03 -12.88 -34.96
C THR A 253 -16.49 -13.66 -33.73
N PRO A 254 -17.32 -14.43 -33.01
CA PRO A 254 -17.00 -15.02 -31.71
C PRO A 254 -16.38 -16.43 -31.82
N GLN A 255 -15.13 -16.58 -32.26
CA GLN A 255 -14.45 -17.89 -32.23
C GLN A 255 -13.03 -17.96 -31.63
N VAL A 256 -12.42 -16.86 -31.19
CA VAL A 256 -11.04 -16.91 -30.63
C VAL A 256 -11.01 -16.88 -29.08
N CYS A 257 -12.13 -16.58 -28.42
CA CYS A 257 -12.14 -16.26 -26.99
C CYS A 257 -12.17 -17.48 -26.04
N VAL A 258 -12.57 -18.67 -26.52
CA VAL A 258 -12.84 -19.82 -25.63
C VAL A 258 -11.58 -20.63 -25.28
N ARG A 259 -10.56 -20.64 -26.14
CA ARG A 259 -9.33 -21.45 -25.91
C ARG A 259 -8.35 -20.83 -24.90
N VAL A 260 -8.35 -19.51 -24.71
CA VAL A 260 -7.47 -18.83 -23.74
C VAL A 260 -8.01 -18.95 -22.30
N CYS A 261 -9.32 -19.12 -22.13
CA CYS A 261 -9.94 -19.24 -20.81
C CYS A 261 -9.67 -20.57 -20.09
N PHE A 262 -9.34 -21.65 -20.80
CA PHE A 262 -9.09 -22.96 -20.18
C PHE A 262 -7.71 -23.08 -19.50
N ILE A 263 -6.70 -22.33 -19.94
CA ILE A 263 -5.36 -22.36 -19.34
C ILE A 263 -5.33 -21.62 -17.97
N LEU A 264 -6.29 -20.73 -17.72
CA LEU A 264 -6.41 -20.03 -16.44
C LEU A 264 -7.05 -20.90 -15.33
N ALA A 265 -7.62 -22.06 -15.66
CA ALA A 265 -8.25 -22.95 -14.69
C ALA A 265 -7.25 -23.71 -13.81
N THR A 266 -5.99 -23.88 -14.22
CA THR A 266 -4.92 -24.46 -13.38
C THR A 266 -4.32 -23.46 -12.38
N VAL A 267 -4.58 -22.16 -12.53
CA VAL A 267 -4.17 -21.13 -11.55
C VAL A 267 -5.11 -21.10 -10.33
N ARG A 268 -6.30 -21.74 -10.41
CA ARG A 268 -7.23 -21.90 -9.27
C ARG A 268 -6.62 -22.63 -8.07
N SER A 269 -5.58 -23.45 -8.26
CA SER A 269 -4.87 -24.12 -7.16
C SER A 269 -3.89 -23.19 -6.41
N TRP A 270 -3.42 -22.10 -7.04
CA TRP A 270 -2.47 -21.19 -6.40
C TRP A 270 -3.17 -20.10 -5.57
N ALA A 271 -4.30 -19.56 -6.05
CA ALA A 271 -5.06 -18.50 -5.38
C ALA A 271 -5.70 -18.95 -4.04
N GLN A 272 -6.01 -20.24 -3.88
CA GLN A 272 -6.48 -20.78 -2.60
C GLN A 272 -5.34 -21.06 -1.59
N ARG A 273 -4.10 -21.25 -2.04
CA ARG A 273 -2.94 -21.47 -1.15
C ARG A 273 -2.46 -20.17 -0.48
N SER A 274 -2.78 -19.02 -1.06
CA SER A 274 -2.44 -17.68 -0.53
C SER A 274 -3.35 -17.24 0.62
N ARG A 275 -4.54 -17.84 0.79
CA ARG A 275 -5.54 -17.38 1.77
C ARG A 275 -5.44 -18.01 3.17
N ARG A 276 -4.56 -18.99 3.43
CA ARG A 276 -4.48 -19.63 4.78
C ARG A 276 -3.07 -19.93 5.32
N ARG A 277 -1.96 -19.50 4.70
CA ARG A 277 -0.62 -19.96 5.13
C ARG A 277 0.52 -18.94 5.19
N TRP A 278 0.32 -17.64 4.95
CA TRP A 278 1.48 -16.75 4.70
C TRP A 278 1.57 -15.40 5.41
N TRP A 279 0.71 -15.09 6.37
CA TRP A 279 0.95 -13.94 7.24
C TRP A 279 0.87 -14.40 8.68
N TRP A 280 1.97 -14.95 9.20
CA TRP A 280 2.13 -15.55 10.54
C TRP A 280 1.83 -17.06 10.64
N SER A 281 2.75 -17.88 10.13
CA SER A 281 2.97 -19.23 10.67
C SER A 281 4.46 -19.43 10.85
N GLY A 282 4.88 -19.28 12.09
CA GLY A 282 6.26 -19.33 12.57
C GLY A 282 6.33 -18.93 14.03
N GLY A 283 5.64 -19.68 14.89
CA GLY A 283 5.89 -19.81 16.33
C GLY A 283 5.42 -18.67 17.26
N GLY A 284 4.37 -18.97 18.05
CA GLY A 284 4.03 -18.26 19.28
C GLY A 284 2.95 -17.19 19.14
N SER A 285 1.75 -17.52 19.61
CA SER A 285 0.62 -16.61 19.83
C SER A 285 1.03 -15.44 20.74
N PRO A 286 0.58 -14.22 20.46
CA PRO A 286 -0.04 -13.42 21.51
C PRO A 286 -1.47 -13.11 21.10
N GLU A 287 -2.39 -13.51 21.98
CA GLU A 287 -3.80 -13.22 21.91
C GLU A 287 -4.05 -11.72 21.67
N PHE A 288 -4.87 -11.46 20.66
CA PHE A 288 -5.47 -10.16 20.40
C PHE A 288 -6.47 -9.87 21.52
N LEU A 289 -6.24 -8.81 22.28
CA LEU A 289 -7.18 -8.30 23.27
C LEU A 289 -7.27 -6.79 23.06
N TRP A 290 -8.23 -6.35 22.25
CA TRP A 290 -8.78 -5.00 22.35
C TRP A 290 -10.28 -5.01 21.98
N LEU A 291 -11.06 -4.58 22.98
CA LEU A 291 -12.45 -4.10 22.98
C LEU A 291 -13.64 -5.07 22.92
N SER A 292 -14.11 -5.44 24.12
CA SER A 292 -15.54 -5.60 24.38
C SER A 292 -15.86 -5.24 25.84
N THR A 293 -15.83 -3.96 26.19
CA THR A 293 -16.51 -3.44 27.40
C THR A 293 -16.85 -1.96 27.16
N PHE A 294 -17.97 -1.70 26.51
CA PHE A 294 -18.76 -0.48 26.67
C PHE A 294 -20.16 -0.74 26.12
N SER A 295 -20.99 -1.40 26.93
CA SER A 295 -22.43 -1.12 27.08
C SER A 295 -22.92 -1.93 28.28
N ASP A 296 -23.93 -1.40 28.95
CA ASP A 296 -24.69 -1.99 30.06
C ASP A 296 -24.10 -1.78 31.46
N GLY A 297 -24.10 -0.52 31.89
CA GLY A 297 -24.17 -0.14 33.30
C GLY A 297 -25.59 0.31 33.61
N SER A 298 -26.41 -0.59 34.13
CA SER A 298 -27.74 -0.35 34.67
C SER A 298 -27.72 0.64 35.83
N VAL A 299 -28.67 1.56 35.79
CA VAL A 299 -29.14 2.39 36.91
C VAL A 299 -29.58 1.50 38.09
N SER A 300 -29.37 2.00 39.31
CA SER A 300 -30.18 1.82 40.54
C SER A 300 -29.43 1.27 41.77
N GLN A 301 -29.40 2.12 42.80
CA GLN A 301 -29.51 1.85 44.23
C GLN A 301 -28.27 1.38 44.99
N LEU A 302 -27.69 2.30 45.77
CA LEU A 302 -27.80 2.30 47.24
C LEU A 302 -27.36 3.66 47.82
N ARG A 303 -28.36 4.36 48.38
CA ARG A 303 -28.34 5.58 49.21
C ARG A 303 -27.97 6.91 48.57
#